data_AF-A0A2H5A141-F1
#
_entry.id   AF-A0A2H5A141-F1
#
_cell.length_a   1.000
_cell.length_b   1.000
_cell.length_c   1.000
_cell.angle_alpha   90.00
_cell.angle_beta   90.00
_cell.angle_gamma   90.00
#
_symmetry.space_group_name_H-M   'P 1'
#
loop_
_entity.id
_entity.type
_entity.pdbx_description
1 polymer ?
#
loop_
_entity_poly.entity_id
_entity_poly.type
_entity_poly.pdbx_seq_one_letter_code
_entity_poly.pdbx_strand_id
1 'polypeptide(L)'
;MSDSLWRDERAIEGLPIRLVIALVVGVACLSVMMSTISGIETLQVTEIDVEPHPEVANPGSQDIVVTVVDSKGSPVSGATVVAKSGTATLSSVKTGETGSAGNATLSLSPSLGPNQQDGTVTFEVKPPAGSSYEDARSNTDLLVVRSP
;
A
#
# COMPACT_ATOMS: atom_id res chain seq x y z
N MET A 1 -66.66 -18.66 -15.92
CA MET A 1 -65.57 -19.36 -15.18
C MET A 1 -64.63 -18.35 -14.52
N SER A 2 -65.19 -17.30 -13.91
CA SER A 2 -64.45 -16.12 -13.46
C SER A 2 -64.88 -15.63 -12.06
N ASP A 3 -66.07 -16.02 -11.57
CA ASP A 3 -66.56 -15.60 -10.25
C ASP A 3 -65.85 -16.28 -9.06
N SER A 4 -65.14 -17.40 -9.26
CA SER A 4 -64.45 -18.09 -8.15
C SER A 4 -63.14 -17.42 -7.74
N LEU A 5 -62.52 -16.61 -8.60
CA LEU A 5 -61.27 -15.91 -8.29
C LEU A 5 -61.48 -14.66 -7.43
N TRP A 6 -62.66 -14.04 -7.50
CA TRP A 6 -62.99 -12.80 -6.78
C TRP A 6 -63.62 -13.04 -5.41
N ARG A 7 -63.99 -14.29 -5.09
CA ARG A 7 -64.56 -14.68 -3.79
C ARG A 7 -63.57 -15.41 -2.89
N ASP A 8 -62.33 -15.58 -3.32
CA ASP A 8 -61.29 -16.20 -2.52
C ASP A 8 -60.59 -15.15 -1.65
N GLU A 9 -61.21 -14.78 -0.52
CA GLU A 9 -60.65 -13.86 0.48
C GLU A 9 -59.30 -14.35 1.04
N ARG A 10 -59.00 -15.66 0.95
CA ARG A 10 -57.70 -16.23 1.37
C ARG A 10 -56.53 -15.72 0.54
N ALA A 11 -56.79 -15.30 -0.72
CA ALA A 11 -55.76 -14.69 -1.57
C ALA A 11 -55.30 -13.31 -1.05
N ILE A 12 -56.17 -12.59 -0.31
CA ILE A 12 -55.91 -11.24 0.19
C ILE A 12 -55.51 -11.25 1.67
N GLU A 13 -55.99 -12.20 2.48
CA GLU A 13 -55.62 -12.32 3.91
C GLU A 13 -54.13 -12.66 4.13
N GLY A 14 -53.50 -13.36 3.18
CA GLY A 14 -52.07 -13.66 3.22
C GLY A 14 -51.16 -12.56 2.63
N LEU A 15 -51.74 -11.52 2.02
CA LEU A 15 -50.99 -10.45 1.36
C LEU A 15 -50.20 -9.59 2.37
N PRO A 16 -50.77 -9.15 3.51
CA PRO A 16 -50.04 -8.34 4.48
C PRO A 16 -48.85 -9.08 5.09
N ILE A 17 -49.03 -10.36 5.44
CA ILE A 17 -47.97 -11.14 6.07
C ILE A 17 -46.82 -11.46 5.11
N ARG A 18 -47.11 -11.74 3.83
CA ARG A 18 -46.06 -11.92 2.81
C ARG A 18 -45.24 -10.66 2.60
N LEU A 19 -45.89 -9.50 2.62
CA LEU A 19 -45.21 -8.21 2.49
C LEU A 19 -44.31 -7.93 3.69
N VAL A 20 -44.78 -8.21 4.90
CA VAL A 20 -43.97 -8.08 6.13
C VAL A 20 -42.78 -9.02 6.11
N ILE A 21 -42.99 -10.29 5.76
CA ILE A 21 -41.90 -11.28 5.68
C ILE A 21 -40.89 -10.86 4.62
N ALA A 22 -41.33 -10.45 3.43
CA ALA A 22 -40.45 -10.00 2.35
C ALA A 22 -39.63 -8.77 2.77
N LEU A 23 -40.26 -7.80 3.46
CA LEU A 23 -39.58 -6.61 3.96
C LEU A 23 -38.54 -6.95 5.02
N VAL A 24 -38.90 -7.76 6.03
CA VAL A 24 -37.99 -8.14 7.13
C VAL A 24 -36.79 -8.92 6.60
N VAL A 25 -37.03 -9.89 5.71
CA VAL A 25 -35.95 -10.66 5.09
C VAL A 25 -35.07 -9.74 4.23
N GLY A 26 -35.66 -8.83 3.46
CA GLY A 26 -34.91 -7.86 2.65
C GLY A 26 -34.00 -6.95 3.49
N VAL A 27 -34.53 -6.40 4.59
CA VAL A 27 -33.74 -5.56 5.50
C VAL A 27 -32.65 -6.36 6.21
N ALA A 28 -32.93 -7.61 6.59
CA ALA A 28 -31.94 -8.50 7.18
C ALA A 28 -30.78 -8.80 6.20
N CYS A 29 -31.10 -9.12 4.95
CA CYS A 29 -30.10 -9.34 3.91
C CYS A 29 -29.28 -8.07 3.62
N LEU A 30 -29.92 -6.90 3.53
CA LEU A 30 -29.22 -5.63 3.32
C LEU A 30 -28.28 -5.31 4.50
N SER A 31 -28.71 -5.58 5.72
CA SER A 31 -27.91 -5.38 6.94
C SER A 31 -26.67 -6.27 6.94
N VAL A 32 -26.80 -7.54 6.53
CA VAL A 32 -25.67 -8.46 6.40
C VAL A 32 -24.69 -7.96 5.32
N MET A 33 -25.19 -7.54 4.15
CA MET A 33 -24.33 -6.99 3.09
C MET A 33 -23.60 -5.73 3.55
N MET A 34 -24.30 -4.80 4.21
CA MET A 34 -23.68 -3.59 4.78
C MET A 34 -22.64 -3.93 5.84
N SER A 35 -22.90 -4.91 6.71
CA SER A 35 -21.95 -5.39 7.70
C SER A 35 -20.68 -5.98 7.07
N THR A 36 -20.80 -6.66 5.93
CA THR A 36 -19.63 -7.17 5.21
C THR A 36 -18.79 -6.07 4.58
N ILE A 37 -19.41 -4.99 4.10
CA ILE A 37 -18.70 -3.84 3.52
C ILE A 37 -17.93 -3.07 4.61
N SER A 38 -18.58 -2.75 5.72
CA SER A 38 -17.93 -2.04 6.84
C SER A 38 -16.83 -2.88 7.52
N GLY A 39 -16.90 -4.20 7.46
CA GLY A 39 -15.85 -5.08 7.96
C GLY A 39 -14.56 -5.08 7.12
N ILE A 40 -14.60 -4.60 5.87
CA ILE A 40 -13.45 -4.59 4.94
C ILE A 40 -12.61 -3.31 5.05
N GLU A 41 -13.17 -2.21 5.56
CA GLU A 41 -12.44 -0.93 5.70
C GLU A 41 -11.21 -1.04 6.63
N THR A 42 -11.17 -2.03 7.52
CA THR A 42 -10.02 -2.30 8.42
C THR A 42 -8.88 -3.08 7.74
N LEU A 43 -9.08 -3.58 6.53
CA LEU A 43 -8.08 -4.32 5.75
C LEU A 43 -7.40 -3.45 4.69
N GLN A 44 -7.61 -2.13 4.72
CA GLN A 44 -7.04 -1.23 3.73
C GLN A 44 -5.56 -1.00 4.04
N VAL A 45 -4.74 -1.97 3.64
CA VAL A 45 -3.30 -1.86 3.67
C VAL A 45 -2.89 -0.78 2.68
N THR A 46 -2.13 0.19 3.17
CA THR A 46 -1.63 1.30 2.36
C THR A 46 -0.22 0.98 1.92
N GLU A 47 -0.02 0.98 0.62
CA GLU A 47 1.29 0.76 0.04
C GLU A 47 2.21 1.96 0.31
N ILE A 48 3.44 1.67 0.70
CA ILE A 48 4.50 2.67 0.85
C ILE A 48 5.52 2.54 -0.29
N ASP A 49 6.17 3.66 -0.60
CA ASP A 49 7.22 3.74 -1.61
C ASP A 49 8.40 4.54 -1.05
N VAL A 50 9.57 4.36 -1.65
CA VAL A 50 10.81 5.02 -1.29
C VAL A 50 11.27 5.91 -2.45
N GLU A 51 11.49 7.18 -2.15
CA GLU A 51 11.95 8.20 -3.09
C GLU A 51 13.36 8.69 -2.67
N PRO A 52 14.43 8.21 -3.31
CA PRO A 52 15.78 8.71 -3.06
C PRO A 52 16.01 10.06 -3.73
N HIS A 53 16.66 10.97 -3.01
CA HIS A 53 17.09 12.26 -3.51
C HIS A 53 18.59 12.49 -3.23
N PRO A 54 19.42 12.66 -4.27
CA PRO A 54 19.09 12.58 -5.71
C PRO A 54 18.75 11.14 -6.17
N GLU A 55 17.99 11.02 -7.27
CA GLU A 55 17.70 9.72 -7.93
C GLU A 55 18.89 9.19 -8.75
N VAL A 56 19.77 10.08 -9.17
CA VAL A 56 20.99 9.76 -9.92
C VAL A 56 22.18 10.31 -9.18
N ALA A 57 23.20 9.47 -8.97
CA ALA A 57 24.40 9.87 -8.28
C ALA A 57 25.67 9.26 -8.88
N ASN A 58 26.82 9.77 -8.46
CA ASN A 58 28.11 9.28 -8.94
C ASN A 58 28.66 8.21 -7.98
N PRO A 59 29.62 7.38 -8.43
CA PRO A 59 30.39 6.52 -7.55
C PRO A 59 31.17 7.32 -6.51
N GLY A 60 31.31 6.78 -5.30
CA GLY A 60 31.99 7.46 -4.19
C GLY A 60 31.09 7.71 -2.99
N SER A 61 31.66 8.26 -1.91
CA SER A 61 30.92 8.52 -0.67
C SER A 61 30.08 9.78 -0.78
N GLN A 62 28.78 9.66 -0.52
CA GLN A 62 27.85 10.79 -0.50
C GLN A 62 26.65 10.49 0.40
N ASP A 63 25.99 11.55 0.87
CA ASP A 63 24.75 11.43 1.63
C ASP A 63 23.56 11.49 0.69
N ILE A 64 22.72 10.46 0.74
CA ILE A 64 21.47 10.38 -0.01
C ILE A 64 20.32 10.52 0.98
N VAL A 65 19.42 11.46 0.70
CA VAL A 65 18.20 11.64 1.48
C VAL A 65 17.14 10.73 0.90
N VAL A 66 16.57 9.85 1.71
CA VAL A 66 15.58 8.89 1.26
C VAL A 66 14.25 9.22 1.94
N THR A 67 13.22 9.48 1.15
CA THR A 67 11.89 9.83 1.66
C THR A 67 10.96 8.63 1.50
N VAL A 68 10.24 8.27 2.57
CA VAL A 68 9.21 7.23 2.50
C VAL A 68 7.86 7.91 2.43
N VAL A 69 7.08 7.54 1.42
CA VAL A 69 5.77 8.13 1.13
C VAL A 69 4.70 7.05 1.04
N ASP A 70 3.46 7.39 1.37
CA ASP A 70 2.31 6.52 1.15
C ASP A 70 1.76 6.65 -0.29
N SER A 71 0.77 5.83 -0.64
CA SER A 71 0.06 5.89 -1.94
C SER A 71 -0.56 7.26 -2.30
N LYS A 72 -0.69 8.19 -1.35
CA LYS A 72 -1.20 9.56 -1.55
C LYS A 72 -0.07 10.60 -1.60
N GLY A 73 1.19 10.19 -1.48
CA GLY A 73 2.36 11.07 -1.40
C GLY A 73 2.58 11.68 -0.01
N SER A 74 1.92 11.17 1.03
CA SER A 74 2.11 11.66 2.40
C SER A 74 3.35 11.03 3.01
N PRO A 75 4.20 11.80 3.71
CA PRO A 75 5.40 11.25 4.35
C PRO A 75 5.06 10.28 5.48
N VAL A 76 5.78 9.16 5.54
CA VAL A 76 5.61 8.13 6.57
C VAL A 76 6.78 8.17 7.55
N SER A 77 6.48 8.46 8.82
CA SER A 77 7.48 8.47 9.90
C SER A 77 7.66 7.11 10.57
N GLY A 78 8.85 6.82 11.10
CA GLY A 78 9.16 5.56 11.82
C GLY A 78 9.30 4.31 10.94
N ALA A 79 9.36 4.47 9.61
CA ALA A 79 9.74 3.40 8.70
C ALA A 79 11.27 3.19 8.72
N THR A 80 11.71 1.94 8.64
CA THR A 80 13.13 1.59 8.50
C THR A 80 13.46 1.38 7.04
N VAL A 81 14.35 2.20 6.50
CA VAL A 81 14.89 2.08 5.13
C VAL A 81 16.17 1.27 5.16
N VAL A 82 16.32 0.35 4.21
CA VAL A 82 17.48 -0.53 4.05
C VAL A 82 18.02 -0.38 2.63
N ALA A 83 19.22 0.18 2.49
CA ALA A 83 19.94 0.27 1.22
C ALA A 83 20.83 -0.96 1.01
N LYS A 84 20.66 -1.63 -0.13
CA LYS A 84 21.39 -2.84 -0.52
C LYS A 84 22.04 -2.68 -1.89
N SER A 85 23.08 -3.49 -2.13
CA SER A 85 23.71 -3.58 -3.43
C SER A 85 22.72 -4.16 -4.44
N GLY A 86 22.42 -3.41 -5.50
CA GLY A 86 21.77 -3.92 -6.70
C GLY A 86 22.83 -4.36 -7.69
N THR A 87 22.93 -3.65 -8.80
CA THR A 87 24.05 -3.83 -9.75
C THR A 87 25.26 -2.97 -9.41
N ALA A 88 25.11 -1.89 -8.63
CA ALA A 88 26.23 -1.17 -8.03
C ALA A 88 26.60 -1.82 -6.69
N THR A 89 27.90 -1.91 -6.40
CA THR A 89 28.40 -2.55 -5.19
C THR A 89 28.49 -1.55 -4.04
N LEU A 90 27.78 -1.83 -2.93
CA LEU A 90 27.98 -1.16 -1.65
C LEU A 90 28.92 -1.97 -0.75
N SER A 91 29.73 -1.27 0.04
CA SER A 91 30.64 -1.88 1.02
C SER A 91 29.93 -2.66 2.13
N SER A 92 28.72 -2.22 2.48
CA SER A 92 27.86 -2.81 3.51
C SER A 92 26.42 -2.38 3.29
N VAL A 93 25.48 -3.18 3.81
CA VAL A 93 24.07 -2.77 3.91
C VAL A 93 24.00 -1.56 4.85
N LYS A 94 23.27 -0.52 4.44
CA LYS A 94 23.03 0.67 5.27
C LYS A 94 21.57 0.74 5.65
N THR A 95 21.30 1.15 6.89
CA THR A 95 19.93 1.27 7.41
C THR A 95 19.74 2.64 8.03
N GLY A 96 18.53 3.18 7.94
CA GLY A 96 18.14 4.44 8.53
C GLY A 96 16.66 4.44 8.87
N GLU A 97 16.27 5.19 9.89
CA GLU A 97 14.88 5.32 10.29
C GLU A 97 14.35 6.70 9.87
N THR A 98 13.15 6.74 9.30
CA THR A 98 12.53 7.99 8.85
C THR A 98 12.09 8.84 10.04
N GLY A 99 12.42 10.14 10.01
CA GLY A 99 11.97 11.11 10.98
C GLY A 99 10.51 11.55 10.81
N SER A 100 10.11 12.62 11.49
CA SER A 100 8.76 13.19 11.41
C SER A 100 8.38 13.72 10.03
N ALA A 101 9.37 14.05 9.19
CA ALA A 101 9.17 14.48 7.81
C ALA A 101 9.21 13.31 6.80
N GLY A 102 9.25 12.06 7.27
CA GLY A 102 9.34 10.87 6.42
C GLY A 102 10.70 10.66 5.75
N ASN A 103 11.73 11.41 6.19
CA ASN A 103 13.06 11.37 5.60
C ASN A 103 14.08 10.59 6.45
N ALA A 104 14.95 9.85 5.78
CA ALA A 104 16.09 9.14 6.34
C ALA A 104 17.35 9.47 5.54
N THR A 105 18.39 9.99 6.18
CA THR A 105 19.67 10.27 5.51
C THR A 105 20.59 9.07 5.62
N LEU A 106 21.05 8.57 4.47
CA LEU A 106 21.95 7.42 4.38
C LEU A 106 23.28 7.83 3.71
N SER A 107 24.40 7.62 4.41
CA SER A 107 25.73 7.77 3.83
C SER A 107 26.09 6.52 3.02
N LEU A 108 26.00 6.64 1.69
CA LEU A 108 26.24 5.56 0.74
C LEU A 108 27.57 5.75 0.02
N SER A 109 28.26 4.65 -0.27
CA SER A 109 29.52 4.63 -1.02
C SER A 109 29.48 3.60 -2.14
N PRO A 110 28.62 3.79 -3.17
CA PRO A 110 28.51 2.85 -4.28
C PRO A 110 29.78 2.86 -5.15
N SER A 111 30.11 1.67 -5.65
CA SER A 111 31.20 1.45 -6.60
C SER A 111 30.70 0.64 -7.81
N LEU A 112 31.26 0.93 -8.98
CA LEU A 112 30.93 0.26 -10.23
C LEU A 112 32.10 -0.64 -10.67
N GLY A 113 31.79 -1.76 -11.29
CA GLY A 113 32.79 -2.65 -11.87
C GLY A 113 33.63 -2.00 -12.99
N PRO A 114 34.79 -2.58 -13.35
CA PRO A 114 35.69 -2.00 -14.35
C PRO A 114 35.04 -1.77 -15.72
N ASN A 115 34.10 -2.63 -16.12
CA ASN A 115 33.36 -2.55 -17.39
C ASN A 115 31.90 -2.09 -17.23
N GLN A 116 31.57 -1.42 -16.13
CA GLN A 116 30.22 -0.98 -15.81
C GLN A 116 30.15 0.55 -15.88
N GLN A 117 29.30 1.07 -16.77
CA GLN A 117 29.08 2.52 -16.93
C GLN A 117 28.03 3.05 -15.94
N ASP A 118 27.10 2.19 -15.55
CA ASP A 118 25.97 2.47 -14.69
C ASP A 118 25.64 1.27 -13.78
N GLY A 119 25.02 1.53 -12.64
CA GLY A 119 24.53 0.51 -11.73
C GLY A 119 23.47 1.04 -10.80
N THR A 120 22.86 0.18 -10.01
CA THR A 120 21.74 0.52 -9.14
C THR A 120 22.03 0.15 -7.70
N VAL A 121 21.60 1.01 -6.79
CA VAL A 121 21.44 0.70 -5.36
C VAL A 121 19.94 0.55 -5.11
N THR A 122 19.57 -0.60 -4.57
CA THR A 122 18.16 -0.94 -4.29
C THR A 122 17.80 -0.54 -2.88
N PHE A 123 16.59 -0.02 -2.68
CA PHE A 123 16.05 0.26 -1.36
C PHE A 123 14.92 -0.70 -1.01
N GLU A 124 14.93 -1.19 0.22
CA GLU A 124 13.80 -1.86 0.84
C GLU A 124 13.32 -1.04 2.02
N VAL A 125 12.03 -1.10 2.31
CA VAL A 125 11.47 -0.44 3.48
C VAL A 125 10.76 -1.44 4.38
N LYS A 126 10.84 -1.20 5.69
CA LYS A 126 10.08 -1.92 6.70
C LYS A 126 9.17 -0.93 7.38
N PRO A 127 7.84 -1.06 7.20
CA PRO A 127 6.90 -0.14 7.82
C PRO A 127 7.00 -0.17 9.36
N PRO A 128 6.58 0.92 10.04
CA PRO A 128 6.54 0.96 11.49
C PRO A 128 5.65 -0.16 12.04
N ALA A 129 6.08 -0.78 13.14
CA ALA A 129 5.35 -1.89 13.75
C ALA A 129 3.93 -1.47 14.18
N GLY A 130 2.94 -2.29 13.85
CA GLY A 130 1.53 -2.02 14.19
C GLY A 130 0.84 -0.99 13.29
N SER A 131 1.46 -0.60 12.18
CA SER A 131 0.84 0.24 11.16
C SER A 131 0.08 -0.58 10.11
N SER A 132 -0.82 0.08 9.36
CA SER A 132 -1.54 -0.49 8.23
C SER A 132 -0.78 -0.32 6.91
N TYR A 133 0.56 -0.28 6.95
CA TYR A 133 1.41 -0.07 5.78
C TYR A 133 2.04 -1.37 5.30
N GLU A 134 2.23 -1.51 3.99
CA GLU A 134 2.93 -2.63 3.35
C GLU A 134 3.87 -2.14 2.24
N ASP A 135 4.95 -2.88 2.04
CA ASP A 135 5.97 -2.70 1.00
C ASP A 135 5.89 -3.94 0.09
N ALA A 136 4.97 -3.91 -0.89
CA ALA A 136 4.71 -5.00 -1.81
C ALA A 136 5.22 -4.71 -3.24
N ARG A 137 5.33 -3.44 -3.60
CA ARG A 137 5.85 -2.97 -4.89
C ARG A 137 7.35 -2.73 -4.81
N SER A 138 7.98 -2.72 -5.98
CA SER A 138 9.39 -2.32 -6.07
C SER A 138 9.50 -0.82 -5.81
N ASN A 139 10.40 -0.48 -4.90
CA ASN A 139 10.76 0.90 -4.59
C ASN A 139 11.62 1.52 -5.70
N THR A 140 11.75 2.84 -5.69
CA THR A 140 12.64 3.55 -6.63
C THR A 140 14.10 3.29 -6.29
N ASP A 141 14.86 2.79 -7.27
CA ASP A 141 16.30 2.55 -7.14
C ASP A 141 17.11 3.85 -7.33
N LEU A 142 18.25 3.94 -6.65
CA LEU A 142 19.25 4.98 -6.93
C LEU A 142 20.12 4.53 -8.10
N LEU A 143 20.10 5.30 -9.19
CA LEU A 143 20.96 5.08 -10.35
C LEU A 143 22.35 5.69 -10.10
N VAL A 144 23.38 4.87 -10.23
CA VAL A 144 24.78 5.27 -10.08
C VAL A 144 25.41 5.31 -11.46
N VAL A 145 25.82 6.48 -11.93
CA VAL A 145 26.44 6.66 -13.25
C VAL A 145 27.88 7.11 -13.11
N ARG A 146 28.77 6.50 -13.89
CA ARG A 146 30.14 6.99 -14.01
C ARG A 146 30.10 8.35 -14.72
N SER A 147 30.57 9.40 -14.07
CA SER A 147 30.69 10.71 -14.72
C SER A 147 31.61 10.60 -15.95
N PRO A 148 31.26 11.28 -17.05
CA PRO A 148 32.07 11.27 -18.29
C PRO A 148 33.45 11.93 -18.12
#